data_AF-A0A368PW36-F1
#
_entry.id   AF-A0A368PW36-F1
#
_cell.length_a   1.000
_cell.length_b   1.000
_cell.length_c   1.000
_cell.angle_alpha   90.00
_cell.angle_beta   90.00
_cell.angle_gamma   90.00
#
_symmetry.space_group_name_H-M   'P 1'
#
loop_
_entity.id
_entity.type
_entity.pdbx_description
1 polymer ?
#
loop_
_entity_poly.entity_id
_entity_poly.type
_entity_poly.pdbx_seq_one_letter_code
_entity_poly.pdbx_strand_id
1 'polypeptide(L)'
;MTAQLPARPPHARRTSVEGRSRHMLCFSQAGLVLGWAFASRFSHAAALLIVSGGCAVARCISSLRRAPVSPDLQLLHFAGSGTAAPAPAAGLPDDSIVDILSRVPVRSIHRFKCVSKAWRDLIANPLHRKRLPQTLEGFICSDAEIRHGAGGAGAPWNSRRHVNRSFISLPGRLSPLGDPSFSILTKQPTVRNEIRLLGCCNGHLLFANGRISEAYGTLGYIVCNPATKQWVGVPSAGRSCSHAVSETEATIFLIVDPAMSPHFHVVHIWQNGFMGEIEVRTYSSETGVWTHRSDEDRQQWQEGGGWEEWVNGGAMIVRPMPGSALLNGMLRFIIFDSQKNDYVIAAVDGEGKSCRSICLPGNCGRFALLIGQSQGRLHCVSEDVEMEGSSRLQRKSGLCVWVLEDYDTDEWVLKHKVSFLELFGKRCCTDGYEYNVLAIHPDRDMLFFVQHFNNKLVSYDMDSKELHAFHTPRSSHGLFTPYVPCYLDSSVLANKY
;
A
#
# COMPACT_ATOMS: atom_id res chain seq x y z
N MET A 1 -12.95 -51.73 -39.74
CA MET A 1 -13.88 -52.62 -39.01
C MET A 1 -14.63 -51.78 -38.02
N THR A 2 -15.95 -51.85 -38.14
CA THR A 2 -17.02 -51.25 -37.34
C THR A 2 -17.01 -51.70 -35.88
N ALA A 3 -17.86 -51.02 -35.10
CA ALA A 3 -18.54 -51.47 -33.87
C ALA A 3 -17.83 -51.17 -32.53
N GLN A 4 -18.52 -50.83 -31.44
CA GLN A 4 -19.87 -50.34 -31.14
C GLN A 4 -19.83 -49.97 -29.63
N LEU A 5 -20.61 -48.96 -29.20
CA LEU A 5 -21.04 -48.81 -27.80
C LEU A 5 -21.91 -50.00 -27.37
N PRO A 6 -21.97 -50.31 -26.06
CA PRO A 6 -23.21 -50.02 -25.29
C PRO A 6 -22.93 -49.64 -23.81
N ALA A 7 -23.60 -48.62 -23.25
CA ALA A 7 -24.86 -48.65 -22.49
C ALA A 7 -24.71 -48.59 -20.94
N ARG A 8 -25.32 -47.57 -20.33
CA ARG A 8 -25.73 -47.45 -18.90
C ARG A 8 -26.86 -48.46 -18.58
N PRO A 9 -27.17 -48.88 -17.33
CA PRO A 9 -27.77 -48.02 -16.25
C PRO A 9 -27.55 -48.59 -14.80
N PRO A 10 -28.37 -48.32 -13.73
CA PRO A 10 -29.18 -47.17 -13.30
C PRO A 10 -28.89 -46.69 -11.84
N HIS A 11 -29.63 -45.66 -11.41
CA HIS A 11 -29.72 -45.02 -10.08
C HIS A 11 -30.00 -45.92 -8.86
N ALA A 12 -29.51 -45.50 -7.69
CA ALA A 12 -30.13 -45.78 -6.39
C ALA A 12 -30.09 -44.54 -5.46
N ARG A 13 -31.28 -44.15 -4.98
CA ARG A 13 -31.52 -43.21 -3.85
C ARG A 13 -31.35 -43.97 -2.52
N ARG A 14 -30.97 -43.26 -1.45
CA ARG A 14 -31.43 -43.44 -0.03
C ARG A 14 -30.79 -42.34 0.84
N THR A 15 -31.55 -41.31 1.25
CA THR A 15 -32.33 -41.16 2.51
C THR A 15 -31.49 -40.89 3.77
N SER A 16 -31.73 -39.71 4.33
CA SER A 16 -31.53 -39.27 5.72
C SER A 16 -32.32 -40.11 6.73
N VAL A 17 -31.73 -40.37 7.92
CA VAL A 17 -32.37 -40.61 9.23
C VAL A 17 -31.27 -40.36 10.30
N GLU A 18 -31.28 -39.30 11.11
CA GLU A 18 -32.03 -39.07 12.36
C GLU A 18 -31.39 -39.70 13.62
N GLY A 19 -31.00 -38.83 14.56
CA GLY A 19 -31.21 -38.93 16.01
C GLY A 19 -30.56 -40.06 16.83
N ARG A 20 -29.76 -39.70 17.84
CA ARG A 20 -30.05 -40.11 19.22
C ARG A 20 -29.29 -39.31 20.29
N SER A 21 -30.11 -38.66 21.10
CA SER A 21 -29.85 -38.20 22.46
C SER A 21 -29.52 -39.35 23.40
N ARG A 22 -28.65 -39.09 24.40
CA ARG A 22 -28.67 -39.78 25.68
C ARG A 22 -28.51 -38.75 26.80
N HIS A 23 -29.49 -38.76 27.70
CA HIS A 23 -29.58 -37.97 28.91
C HIS A 23 -28.79 -38.60 30.07
N MET A 24 -28.41 -37.70 30.98
CA MET A 24 -28.25 -37.83 32.44
C MET A 24 -27.08 -38.65 33.00
N LEU A 25 -26.20 -37.93 33.69
CA LEU A 25 -25.92 -38.12 35.12
C LEU A 25 -25.52 -36.76 35.73
N CYS A 26 -26.33 -36.28 36.68
CA CYS A 26 -25.99 -35.15 37.54
C CYS A 26 -24.95 -35.59 38.57
N PHE A 27 -23.86 -34.83 38.70
CA PHE A 27 -23.13 -34.70 39.96
C PHE A 27 -22.69 -33.25 40.12
N SER A 28 -23.05 -32.66 41.26
CA SER A 28 -22.70 -31.31 41.67
C SER A 28 -21.24 -31.25 42.12
N GLN A 29 -20.48 -30.28 41.62
CA GLN A 29 -19.47 -29.59 42.43
C GLN A 29 -19.03 -28.30 41.74
N ALA A 30 -19.01 -27.22 42.52
CA ALA A 30 -18.65 -25.88 42.11
C ALA A 30 -17.17 -25.79 41.73
N GLY A 31 -16.88 -25.10 40.63
CA GLY A 31 -15.53 -24.73 40.21
C GLY A 31 -15.56 -24.07 38.84
N LEU A 32 -15.12 -22.81 38.77
CA LEU A 32 -15.05 -22.02 37.54
C LEU A 32 -14.27 -22.76 36.45
N VAL A 33 -14.90 -23.02 35.31
CA VAL A 33 -14.24 -23.35 34.04
C VAL A 33 -14.87 -22.50 32.94
N LEU A 34 -14.09 -21.55 32.41
CA LEU A 34 -14.43 -20.76 31.22
C LEU A 34 -14.32 -21.68 29.99
N GLY A 35 -15.48 -22.10 29.47
CA GLY A 35 -15.60 -22.81 28.20
C GLY A 35 -15.59 -21.85 27.01
N TRP A 36 -14.80 -22.18 26.00
CA TRP A 36 -14.79 -21.54 24.69
C TRP A 36 -16.07 -21.89 23.93
N ALA A 37 -16.76 -20.89 23.40
CA ALA A 37 -17.81 -21.08 22.40
C ALA A 37 -17.41 -20.32 21.13
N PHE A 38 -17.27 -21.08 20.04
CA PHE A 38 -17.05 -20.59 18.68
C PHE A 38 -18.21 -19.67 18.26
N ALA A 39 -17.90 -18.43 17.90
CA ALA A 39 -18.75 -17.60 17.06
C ALA A 39 -17.88 -17.07 15.90
N SER A 40 -18.23 -17.53 14.71
CA SER A 40 -17.65 -17.13 13.44
C SER A 40 -18.07 -15.71 13.05
N ARG A 41 -17.21 -15.07 12.22
CA ARG A 41 -17.37 -13.76 11.57
C ARG A 41 -17.22 -12.55 12.50
N PHE A 42 -16.01 -11.98 12.54
CA PHE A 42 -15.67 -10.56 12.41
C PHE A 42 -14.16 -10.40 12.75
N SER A 43 -13.30 -10.41 11.73
CA SER A 43 -11.90 -9.99 11.86
C SER A 43 -11.85 -8.47 11.79
N HIS A 44 -11.79 -7.79 12.93
CA HIS A 44 -11.24 -6.43 13.06
C HIS A 44 -10.57 -6.30 14.44
N ALA A 45 -9.25 -6.10 14.43
CA ALA A 45 -8.38 -5.64 15.52
C ALA A 45 -8.80 -6.01 16.97
N ALA A 46 -8.24 -7.11 17.49
CA ALA A 46 -8.19 -7.35 18.92
C ALA A 46 -7.15 -6.40 19.57
N ALA A 47 -7.62 -5.42 20.34
CA ALA A 47 -6.85 -4.84 21.41
C ALA A 47 -7.51 -5.29 22.73
N LEU A 48 -7.02 -6.39 23.28
CA LEU A 48 -7.44 -6.90 24.58
C LEU A 48 -6.58 -6.23 25.67
N LEU A 49 -7.15 -5.23 26.35
CA LEU A 49 -6.61 -4.71 27.62
C LEU A 49 -7.62 -5.07 28.71
N ILE A 50 -7.40 -6.22 29.35
CA ILE A 50 -8.07 -6.57 30.60
C ILE A 50 -7.25 -5.92 31.72
N VAL A 51 -7.82 -4.88 32.34
CA VAL A 51 -7.39 -4.41 33.65
C VAL A 51 -8.57 -4.59 34.60
N SER A 52 -8.56 -5.70 35.32
CA SER A 52 -9.48 -5.93 36.42
C SER A 52 -9.03 -5.10 37.62
N GLY A 53 -9.86 -4.13 38.02
CA GLY A 53 -9.69 -3.39 39.27
C GLY A 53 -9.43 -1.90 39.08
N GLY A 54 -10.47 -1.15 38.71
CA GLY A 54 -10.52 0.31 38.81
C GLY A 54 -9.92 1.07 37.61
N CYS A 55 -10.80 1.75 36.86
CA CYS A 55 -10.52 2.70 35.77
C CYS A 55 -10.06 2.14 34.41
N ALA A 56 -11.04 1.78 33.57
CA ALA A 56 -10.94 1.89 32.11
C ALA A 56 -12.33 2.12 31.50
N VAL A 57 -12.59 3.30 30.94
CA VAL A 57 -13.70 3.52 30.00
C VAL A 57 -13.13 4.18 28.75
N ALA A 58 -12.65 3.37 27.81
CA ALA A 58 -12.57 3.73 26.41
C ALA A 58 -13.73 3.04 25.68
N ARG A 59 -14.90 3.67 25.69
CA ARG A 59 -16.00 3.28 24.81
C ARG A 59 -15.76 3.91 23.44
N CYS A 60 -15.20 3.12 22.51
CA CYS A 60 -15.39 3.36 21.08
C CYS A 60 -16.85 3.06 20.74
N ILE A 61 -17.71 4.08 20.73
CA ILE A 61 -19.05 3.95 20.12
C ILE A 61 -18.89 4.25 18.62
N SER A 62 -18.79 3.21 17.81
CA SER A 62 -19.04 3.26 16.36
C SER A 62 -20.36 2.57 16.05
N SER A 63 -21.46 3.15 16.50
CA SER A 63 -22.81 2.97 15.96
C SER A 63 -23.78 3.80 16.79
N LEU A 64 -24.13 4.99 16.32
CA LEU A 64 -25.33 5.70 16.77
C LEU A 64 -26.05 6.18 15.50
N ARG A 65 -26.95 5.35 14.98
CA ARG A 65 -28.10 5.86 14.22
C ARG A 65 -28.92 6.72 15.19
N ARG A 66 -29.24 7.95 14.76
CA ARG A 66 -30.09 8.89 15.49
C ARG A 66 -31.43 8.24 15.84
N ALA A 67 -31.78 8.24 17.13
CA ALA A 67 -33.16 8.18 17.60
C ALA A 67 -33.33 9.24 18.72
N PRO A 68 -34.49 9.90 18.83
CA PRO A 68 -34.65 11.10 19.64
C PRO A 68 -34.79 10.78 21.13
N VAL A 69 -34.26 11.67 21.98
CA VAL A 69 -34.35 11.62 23.44
C VAL A 69 -35.65 12.32 23.87
N SER A 70 -36.49 11.62 24.64
CA SER A 70 -37.53 12.21 25.49
C SER A 70 -36.94 12.44 26.90
N PRO A 71 -37.24 13.55 27.59
CA PRO A 71 -36.75 13.79 28.94
C PRO A 71 -37.74 13.22 29.95
N ASP A 72 -37.26 12.41 30.89
CA ASP A 72 -37.78 12.31 32.26
C ASP A 72 -36.98 11.27 33.04
N LEU A 73 -36.14 11.71 33.97
CA LEU A 73 -35.84 10.92 35.17
C LEU A 73 -35.29 11.82 36.28
N GLN A 74 -36.04 11.82 37.37
CA GLN A 74 -35.93 12.66 38.56
C GLN A 74 -34.67 12.36 39.39
N LEU A 75 -34.13 13.42 39.98
CA LEU A 75 -33.12 13.39 41.03
C LEU A 75 -33.61 12.63 42.26
N LEU A 76 -32.85 11.63 42.71
CA LEU A 76 -32.86 11.18 44.10
C LEU A 76 -31.53 11.55 44.76
N HIS A 77 -31.61 12.57 45.62
CA HIS A 77 -30.59 12.91 46.60
C HIS A 77 -30.45 11.77 47.62
N PHE A 78 -29.23 11.27 47.81
CA PHE A 78 -28.83 10.65 49.07
C PHE A 78 -27.63 11.42 49.63
N ALA A 79 -27.87 12.08 50.76
CA ALA A 79 -26.83 12.68 51.58
C ALA A 79 -26.31 11.63 52.57
N GLY A 80 -24.99 11.61 52.79
CA GLY A 80 -24.40 11.07 54.02
C GLY A 80 -23.18 10.16 53.84
N SER A 81 -22.00 10.75 53.93
CA SER A 81 -20.97 10.48 54.95
C SER A 81 -19.56 10.59 54.38
N GLY A 82 -18.71 11.31 55.12
CA GLY A 82 -17.36 11.67 54.69
C GLY A 82 -16.50 10.45 54.42
N THR A 83 -16.04 10.34 53.17
CA THR A 83 -14.85 9.58 52.81
C THR A 83 -13.90 10.55 52.13
N ALA A 84 -12.64 10.52 52.56
CA ALA A 84 -11.58 11.35 52.02
C ALA A 84 -11.59 11.30 50.49
N ALA A 85 -11.42 12.46 49.84
CA ALA A 85 -11.29 12.53 48.40
C ALA A 85 -10.27 11.47 47.93
N PRO A 86 -10.62 10.60 46.95
CA PRO A 86 -9.65 9.66 46.44
C PRO A 86 -8.46 10.48 45.94
N ALA A 87 -7.26 10.13 46.39
CA ALA A 87 -6.03 10.68 45.84
C ALA A 87 -6.12 10.62 44.31
N PRO A 88 -5.71 11.67 43.57
CA PRO A 88 -5.83 11.66 42.12
C PRO A 88 -5.10 10.41 41.61
N ALA A 89 -5.86 9.48 41.03
CA ALA A 89 -5.30 8.30 40.42
C ALA A 89 -4.23 8.79 39.43
N ALA A 90 -2.97 8.41 39.65
CA ALA A 90 -1.88 8.82 38.79
C ALA A 90 -2.22 8.40 37.36
N GLY A 91 -2.52 9.38 36.51
CA GLY A 91 -2.76 9.12 35.10
C GLY A 91 -1.54 8.46 34.47
N LEU A 92 -1.73 7.73 33.36
CA LEU A 92 -0.61 7.22 32.59
C LEU A 92 0.31 8.39 32.19
N PRO A 93 1.64 8.25 32.30
CA PRO A 93 2.58 9.26 31.83
C PRO A 93 2.37 9.56 30.34
N ASP A 94 2.57 10.83 29.96
CA ASP A 94 2.43 11.30 28.58
C ASP A 94 3.22 10.43 27.58
N ASP A 95 4.44 10.02 27.93
CA ASP A 95 5.26 9.14 27.09
C ASP A 95 4.61 7.79 26.81
N SER A 96 3.97 7.18 27.81
CA SER A 96 3.24 5.92 27.64
C SER A 96 2.02 6.08 26.75
N ILE A 97 1.33 7.23 26.85
CA ILE A 97 0.20 7.55 25.97
C ILE A 97 0.70 7.74 24.54
N VAL A 98 1.83 8.41 24.33
CA VAL A 98 2.44 8.60 23.01
C VAL A 98 2.87 7.26 22.40
N ASP A 99 3.39 6.33 23.19
CA ASP A 99 3.74 4.97 22.73
C ASP A 99 2.51 4.12 22.35
N ILE A 100 1.38 4.33 23.03
CA ILE A 100 0.11 3.71 22.61
C ILE A 100 -0.37 4.37 21.31
N LEU A 101 -0.32 5.70 21.25
CA LEU A 101 -0.74 6.48 20.09
C LEU A 101 0.09 6.19 18.84
N SER A 102 1.39 5.87 19.00
CA SER A 102 2.27 5.57 17.88
C SER A 102 1.89 4.27 17.13
N ARG A 103 1.09 3.41 17.77
CA ARG A 103 0.67 2.10 17.24
C ARG A 103 -0.75 2.09 16.68
N VAL A 104 -1.48 3.21 16.76
CA VAL A 104 -2.85 3.30 16.22
C VAL A 104 -2.87 3.99 14.86
N PRO A 105 -3.84 3.67 13.97
CA PRO A 105 -3.95 4.34 12.68
C PRO A 105 -4.09 5.87 12.81
N VAL A 106 -3.52 6.60 11.85
CA VAL A 106 -3.53 8.08 11.82
C VAL A 106 -4.94 8.64 11.97
N ARG A 107 -5.94 8.00 11.33
CA ARG A 107 -7.35 8.38 11.42
C ARG A 107 -7.87 8.34 12.87
N SER A 108 -7.47 7.34 13.65
CA SER A 108 -7.83 7.22 15.07
C SER A 108 -7.17 8.32 15.90
N ILE A 109 -5.88 8.60 15.67
CA ILE A 109 -5.15 9.70 16.32
C ILE A 109 -5.88 11.04 16.09
N HIS A 110 -6.35 11.29 14.87
CA HIS A 110 -7.10 12.50 14.56
C HIS A 110 -8.41 12.60 15.35
N ARG A 111 -9.11 11.49 15.58
CA ARG A 111 -10.32 11.46 16.41
C ARG A 111 -10.01 11.67 17.90
N PHE A 112 -8.87 11.21 18.38
CA PHE A 112 -8.46 11.39 19.78
C PHE A 112 -8.21 12.85 20.16
N LYS A 113 -7.90 13.73 19.20
CA LYS A 113 -7.85 15.19 19.41
C LYS A 113 -9.18 15.80 19.89
N CYS A 114 -10.29 15.07 19.72
CA CYS A 114 -11.62 15.48 20.15
C CYS A 114 -11.99 15.00 21.56
N VAL A 115 -11.19 14.12 22.18
CA VAL A 115 -11.49 13.52 23.50
C VAL A 115 -11.35 14.54 24.62
N SER A 116 -10.25 15.31 24.63
CA SER A 116 -10.03 16.39 25.60
C SER A 116 -8.97 17.38 25.09
N LYS A 117 -8.81 18.52 25.78
CA LYS A 117 -7.72 19.47 25.51
C LYS A 117 -6.34 18.83 25.72
N ALA A 118 -6.17 18.09 26.81
CA ALA A 118 -4.90 17.39 27.12
C ALA A 118 -4.48 16.44 25.98
N TRP A 119 -5.39 15.60 25.47
CA TRP A 119 -5.10 14.72 24.33
C TRP A 119 -4.75 15.50 23.06
N ARG A 120 -5.45 16.61 22.80
CA ARG A 120 -5.16 17.46 21.64
C ARG A 120 -3.77 18.08 21.73
N ASP A 121 -3.42 18.62 22.90
CA ASP A 121 -2.14 19.28 23.15
C ASP A 121 -1.00 18.26 23.11
N LEU A 122 -1.21 17.06 23.68
CA LEU A 122 -0.28 15.94 23.62
C LEU A 122 0.03 15.53 22.16
N ILE A 123 -0.99 15.39 21.33
CA ILE A 123 -0.86 15.01 19.91
C ILE A 123 -0.27 16.15 19.07
N ALA A 124 -0.59 17.40 19.42
CA ALA A 124 -0.08 18.59 18.71
C ALA A 124 1.37 18.92 19.08
N ASN A 125 1.88 18.43 20.20
CA ASN A 125 3.25 18.64 20.65
C ASN A 125 4.25 18.20 19.56
N PRO A 126 5.14 19.10 19.08
CA PRO A 126 6.11 18.78 18.03
C PRO A 126 7.03 17.59 18.32
N LEU A 127 7.39 17.36 19.59
CA LEU A 127 8.24 16.23 19.99
C LEU A 127 7.49 14.91 19.87
N HIS A 128 6.23 14.89 20.31
CA HIS A 128 5.40 13.68 20.22
C HIS A 128 4.97 13.40 18.80
N ARG A 129 4.65 14.44 18.01
CA ARG A 129 4.23 14.30 16.62
C ARG A 129 5.24 13.49 15.79
N LYS A 130 6.54 13.61 16.05
CA LYS A 130 7.58 12.81 15.38
C LYS A 130 7.49 11.31 15.70
N ARG A 131 6.98 10.94 16.86
CA ARG A 131 6.77 9.53 17.25
C ARG A 131 5.43 8.97 16.76
N LEU A 132 4.53 9.83 16.31
CA LEU A 132 3.21 9.42 15.82
C LEU A 132 3.25 9.07 14.32
N PRO A 133 2.40 8.14 13.86
CA PRO A 133 2.13 7.91 12.45
C PRO A 133 1.82 9.21 11.70
N GLN A 134 2.47 9.40 10.55
CA GLN A 134 2.24 10.53 9.65
C GLN A 134 1.26 10.15 8.54
N THR A 135 0.69 11.16 7.89
CA THR A 135 -0.18 11.03 6.71
C THR A 135 0.56 11.53 5.47
N LEU A 136 -0.06 11.34 4.29
CA LEU A 136 0.40 11.94 3.04
C LEU A 136 0.55 13.46 3.19
N GLU A 137 1.75 13.97 2.90
CA GLU A 137 2.07 15.41 2.96
C GLU A 137 2.20 16.03 1.57
N GLY A 138 2.45 15.22 0.54
CA GLY A 138 2.64 15.72 -0.82
C GLY A 138 3.24 14.69 -1.77
N PHE A 139 3.80 15.20 -2.87
CA PHE A 139 4.41 14.41 -3.93
C PHE A 139 5.84 14.86 -4.20
N ILE A 140 6.74 13.89 -4.34
CA ILE A 140 8.07 14.12 -4.93
C ILE A 140 7.89 14.04 -6.44
N CYS A 141 8.11 15.17 -7.11
CA CYS A 141 8.05 15.28 -8.55
C CYS A 141 9.46 15.15 -9.14
N SER A 142 9.64 14.26 -10.12
CA SER A 142 10.85 14.16 -10.92
C SER A 142 10.53 14.42 -12.39
N ASP A 143 11.12 15.47 -12.96
CA ASP A 143 11.01 15.83 -14.37
C ASP A 143 12.38 15.72 -15.03
N ALA A 144 12.44 15.14 -16.23
CA ALA A 144 13.68 14.97 -16.97
C ALA A 144 13.72 15.96 -18.15
N GLU A 145 14.54 17.01 -18.03
CA GLU A 145 14.87 17.83 -19.20
C GLU A 145 15.89 17.11 -20.06
N ILE A 146 15.53 16.79 -21.31
CA ILE A 146 16.50 16.42 -22.34
C ILE A 146 17.10 17.72 -22.86
N ARG A 147 18.30 18.08 -22.39
CA ARG A 147 19.08 19.14 -23.03
C ARG A 147 19.83 18.53 -24.21
N HIS A 148 19.47 18.93 -25.42
CA HIS A 148 20.31 18.69 -26.59
C HIS A 148 21.56 19.55 -26.44
N GLY A 149 22.74 18.93 -26.35
CA GLY A 149 24.00 19.66 -26.36
C GLY A 149 24.17 20.43 -27.66
N ALA A 150 24.90 21.55 -27.63
CA ALA A 150 25.26 22.33 -28.80
C ALA A 150 26.33 21.65 -29.69
N GLY A 151 26.23 20.33 -29.87
CA GLY A 151 27.00 19.56 -30.83
C GLY A 151 26.05 19.13 -31.96
N GLY A 152 26.44 19.38 -33.21
CA GLY A 152 25.62 19.13 -34.39
C GLY A 152 25.08 17.70 -34.50
N ALA A 153 24.23 17.48 -35.52
CA ALA A 153 23.34 16.34 -35.76
C ALA A 153 23.93 14.90 -35.74
N GLY A 154 25.18 14.70 -35.33
CA GLY A 154 25.87 13.41 -35.29
C GLY A 154 26.06 12.77 -33.91
N ALA A 155 25.60 13.35 -32.79
CA ALA A 155 25.80 12.76 -31.45
C ALA A 155 24.52 12.72 -30.58
N PRO A 156 23.58 11.79 -30.84
CA PRO A 156 22.33 11.67 -30.07
C PRO A 156 22.52 11.15 -28.63
N TRP A 157 23.71 10.65 -28.28
CA TRP A 157 23.95 9.91 -27.03
C TRP A 157 24.58 10.75 -25.91
N ASN A 158 24.94 12.02 -26.18
CA ASN A 158 25.53 12.96 -25.22
C ASN A 158 24.49 13.89 -24.55
N SER A 159 23.22 13.50 -24.53
CA SER A 159 22.19 14.25 -23.79
C SER A 159 22.36 14.02 -22.29
N ARG A 160 22.95 14.99 -21.58
CA ARG A 160 22.86 15.04 -20.12
C ARG A 160 21.42 15.32 -19.74
N ARG A 161 20.70 14.30 -19.26
CA ARG A 161 19.38 14.49 -18.65
C ARG A 161 19.58 15.13 -17.28
N HIS A 162 19.21 16.40 -17.16
CA HIS A 162 19.09 17.03 -15.86
C HIS A 162 17.73 16.61 -15.29
N VAL A 163 17.76 15.76 -14.26
CA VAL A 163 16.55 15.41 -13.51
C VAL A 163 16.29 16.52 -12.50
N ASN A 164 15.28 17.33 -12.76
CA ASN A 164 14.79 18.31 -11.80
C ASN A 164 13.87 17.62 -10.80
N ARG A 165 14.12 17.83 -9.51
CA ARG A 165 13.29 17.29 -8.44
C ARG A 165 12.71 18.41 -7.59
N SER A 166 11.42 18.32 -7.33
CA SER A 166 10.69 19.26 -6.47
C SER A 166 9.73 18.52 -5.55
N PHE A 167 9.35 19.17 -4.46
CA PHE A 167 8.30 18.67 -3.57
C PHE A 167 7.05 19.53 -3.72
N ILE A 168 5.92 18.88 -3.94
CA ILE A 168 4.61 19.51 -4.08
C ILE A 168 3.80 19.19 -2.84
N SER A 169 3.63 20.18 -1.96
CA SER A 169 2.87 20.03 -0.72
C SER A 169 1.36 20.01 -1.00
N LEU A 170 0.62 19.23 -0.20
CA LEU A 170 -0.84 19.31 -0.20
C LEU A 170 -1.32 20.66 0.40
N PRO A 171 -2.53 21.13 0.05
CA PRO A 171 -3.10 22.35 0.62
C PRO A 171 -3.07 22.36 2.15
N GLY A 172 -2.60 23.46 2.74
CA GLY A 172 -2.50 23.61 4.20
C GLY A 172 -1.43 22.74 4.85
N ARG A 173 -0.46 22.22 4.07
CA ARG A 173 0.74 21.52 4.55
C ARG A 173 2.00 22.29 4.22
N LEU A 174 3.02 22.08 5.05
CA LEU A 174 4.38 22.59 4.83
C LEU A 174 5.22 21.48 4.23
N SER A 175 6.25 21.84 3.46
CA SER A 175 7.17 20.84 2.89
C SER A 175 7.92 20.12 4.03
N PRO A 176 7.77 18.79 4.18
CA PRO A 176 8.58 18.01 5.11
C PRO A 176 10.00 17.79 4.59
N LEU A 177 10.23 17.96 3.28
CA LEU A 177 11.56 17.92 2.67
C LEU A 177 12.16 19.32 2.66
N GLY A 178 13.24 19.52 3.42
CA GLY A 178 14.04 20.76 3.36
C GLY A 178 14.88 20.87 2.08
N ASP A 179 15.28 19.73 1.50
CA ASP A 179 16.00 19.65 0.21
C ASP A 179 15.37 18.56 -0.68
N PRO A 180 14.49 18.92 -1.64
CA PRO A 180 13.87 17.97 -2.55
C PRO A 180 14.83 17.46 -3.64
N SER A 181 15.96 18.13 -3.86
CA SER A 181 16.97 17.75 -4.85
C SER A 181 17.95 16.69 -4.34
N PHE A 182 17.97 16.46 -3.02
CA PHE A 182 18.90 15.55 -2.34
C PHE A 182 20.36 15.88 -2.63
N SER A 183 20.66 17.19 -2.72
CA SER A 183 21.98 17.72 -3.08
C SER A 183 23.08 17.34 -2.10
N ILE A 184 22.73 17.11 -0.83
CA ILE A 184 23.69 16.66 0.18
C ILE A 184 24.02 15.19 -0.02
N LEU A 185 23.02 14.36 -0.34
CA LEU A 185 23.20 12.94 -0.62
C LEU A 185 24.08 12.74 -1.87
N THR A 186 23.91 13.55 -2.92
CA THR A 186 24.72 13.48 -4.16
C THR A 186 26.17 13.93 -3.99
N LYS A 187 26.52 14.59 -2.87
CA LYS A 187 27.89 14.97 -2.54
C LYS A 187 28.64 13.91 -1.75
N GLN A 188 27.99 12.82 -1.35
CA GLN A 188 28.62 11.75 -0.59
C GLN A 188 29.59 10.95 -1.47
N PRO A 189 30.80 10.59 -0.98
CA PRO A 189 31.84 9.97 -1.82
C PRO A 189 31.43 8.66 -2.51
N THR A 190 30.56 7.87 -1.87
CA THR A 190 30.08 6.58 -2.38
C THR A 190 28.82 6.71 -3.23
N VAL A 191 28.24 7.91 -3.34
CA VAL A 191 27.06 8.20 -4.16
C VAL A 191 27.54 8.76 -5.48
N ARG A 192 27.14 8.12 -6.58
CA ARG A 192 27.45 8.60 -7.92
C ARG A 192 26.71 9.90 -8.19
N ASN A 193 27.26 10.74 -9.07
CA ASN A 193 26.71 12.05 -9.42
C ASN A 193 25.27 12.01 -9.96
N GLU A 194 24.80 10.83 -10.41
CA GLU A 194 23.46 10.62 -10.95
C GLU A 194 22.75 9.55 -10.10
N ILE A 195 21.63 9.96 -9.49
CA ILE A 195 20.70 9.09 -8.77
C ILE A 195 19.30 9.25 -9.32
N ARG A 196 18.57 8.13 -9.46
CA ARG A 196 17.19 8.09 -9.98
C ARG A 196 16.26 7.53 -8.91
N LEU A 197 15.16 8.24 -8.63
CA LEU A 197 14.13 7.76 -7.71
C LEU A 197 13.41 6.56 -8.35
N LEU A 198 13.41 5.43 -7.66
CA LEU A 198 12.74 4.20 -8.09
C LEU A 198 11.40 4.01 -7.38
N GLY A 199 11.28 4.47 -6.13
CA GLY A 199 10.05 4.33 -5.37
C GLY A 199 10.13 4.91 -3.96
N CYS A 200 9.00 4.85 -3.27
CA CYS A 200 8.83 5.28 -1.88
C CYS A 200 8.01 4.22 -1.14
N CYS A 201 8.41 3.89 0.08
CA CYS A 201 7.66 3.00 0.96
C CYS A 201 7.75 3.51 2.41
N ASN A 202 6.60 3.82 3.03
CA ASN A 202 6.51 4.29 4.42
C ASN A 202 7.58 5.35 4.78
N GLY A 203 7.72 6.36 3.91
CA GLY A 203 8.62 7.50 4.08
C GLY A 203 10.08 7.27 3.71
N HIS A 204 10.44 6.05 3.33
CA HIS A 204 11.76 5.72 2.84
C HIS A 204 11.78 5.75 1.32
N LEU A 205 12.84 6.34 0.76
CA LEU A 205 13.04 6.47 -0.67
C LEU A 205 14.09 5.48 -1.15
N LEU A 206 13.83 4.87 -2.30
CA LEU A 206 14.77 4.01 -3.00
C LEU A 206 15.33 4.74 -4.22
N PHE A 207 16.65 4.82 -4.31
CA PHE A 207 17.35 5.36 -5.47
C PHE A 207 18.22 4.30 -6.14
N ALA A 208 18.27 4.32 -7.47
CA ALA A 208 19.39 3.72 -8.19
C ALA A 208 20.62 4.61 -8.05
N ASN A 209 21.79 4.01 -7.79
CA ASN A 209 23.07 4.69 -7.63
C ASN A 209 23.95 4.49 -8.88
N GLY A 210 23.75 5.32 -9.91
CA GLY A 210 24.53 5.31 -11.15
C GLY A 210 23.73 5.65 -12.40
N ARG A 211 24.40 5.60 -13.57
CA ARG A 211 23.84 6.11 -14.82
C ARG A 211 22.81 5.17 -15.43
N ILE A 212 21.85 5.73 -16.17
CA ILE A 212 20.83 4.98 -16.93
C ILE A 212 21.46 4.03 -17.96
N SER A 213 22.65 4.36 -18.48
CA SER A 213 23.37 3.51 -19.43
C SER A 213 23.97 2.24 -18.81
N GLU A 214 24.00 2.14 -17.49
CA GLU A 214 24.47 0.94 -16.80
C GLU A 214 23.33 -0.08 -16.71
N ALA A 215 23.65 -1.34 -16.95
CA ALA A 215 22.65 -2.41 -16.91
C ALA A 215 22.00 -2.51 -15.51
N TYR A 216 20.67 -2.65 -15.47
CA TYR A 216 19.95 -2.92 -14.23
C TYR A 216 20.55 -4.14 -13.53
N GLY A 217 20.75 -4.03 -12.22
CA GLY A 217 21.41 -5.08 -11.43
C GLY A 217 22.94 -4.96 -11.34
N THR A 218 23.60 -4.12 -12.17
CA THR A 218 25.01 -3.72 -11.96
C THR A 218 25.13 -2.45 -11.11
N LEU A 219 24.05 -1.69 -11.02
CA LEU A 219 23.91 -0.51 -10.18
C LEU A 219 23.77 -0.91 -8.71
N GLY A 220 24.47 -0.20 -7.83
CA GLY A 220 24.11 -0.18 -6.42
C GLY A 220 22.81 0.60 -6.21
N TYR A 221 22.24 0.50 -5.02
CA TYR A 221 21.06 1.27 -4.62
C TYR A 221 21.34 2.11 -3.40
N ILE A 222 20.49 3.07 -3.13
CA ILE A 222 20.52 3.87 -1.91
C ILE A 222 19.12 3.85 -1.31
N VAL A 223 19.03 3.50 -0.05
CA VAL A 223 17.81 3.67 0.75
C VAL A 223 18.02 4.88 1.66
N CYS A 224 17.08 5.80 1.64
CA CYS A 224 17.18 7.08 2.33
C CYS A 224 15.87 7.38 3.07
N ASN A 225 15.97 7.84 4.32
CA ASN A 225 14.89 8.49 5.04
C ASN A 225 15.14 10.01 5.05
N PRO A 226 14.41 10.79 4.24
CA PRO A 226 14.61 12.24 4.17
C PRO A 226 14.23 12.97 5.45
N ALA A 227 13.30 12.41 6.25
CA ALA A 227 12.79 13.06 7.44
C ALA A 227 13.77 12.98 8.63
N THR A 228 14.56 11.89 8.71
CA THR A 228 15.64 11.74 9.70
C THR A 228 17.02 12.07 9.13
N LYS A 229 17.11 12.33 7.82
CA LYS A 229 18.36 12.56 7.06
C LYS A 229 19.33 11.39 7.19
N GLN A 230 18.80 10.18 7.21
CA GLN A 230 19.59 8.96 7.28
C GLN A 230 19.58 8.23 5.94
N TRP A 231 20.65 7.52 5.64
CA TRP A 231 20.75 6.72 4.41
C TRP A 231 21.72 5.56 4.55
N VAL A 232 21.63 4.63 3.61
CA VAL A 232 22.57 3.52 3.47
C VAL A 232 22.72 3.14 2.00
N GLY A 233 23.93 2.74 1.61
CA GLY A 233 24.17 2.12 0.31
C GLY A 233 23.81 0.65 0.36
N VAL A 234 23.05 0.19 -0.63
CA VAL A 234 22.75 -1.22 -0.85
C VAL A 234 23.61 -1.70 -2.02
N PRO A 235 24.35 -2.80 -1.88
CA PRO A 235 25.17 -3.30 -2.96
C PRO A 235 24.32 -3.67 -4.18
N SER A 236 24.96 -3.68 -5.34
CA SER A 236 24.34 -4.20 -6.56
C SER A 236 23.85 -5.63 -6.32
N ALA A 237 22.74 -5.99 -6.96
CA ALA A 237 22.22 -7.35 -6.91
C ALA A 237 23.17 -8.37 -7.57
N GLY A 238 24.26 -7.93 -8.20
CA GLY A 238 25.35 -8.78 -8.70
C GLY A 238 25.06 -9.45 -10.04
N ARG A 239 24.29 -8.82 -10.93
CA ARG A 239 23.95 -9.41 -12.24
C ARG A 239 24.90 -8.89 -13.32
N SER A 240 25.72 -9.79 -13.86
CA SER A 240 26.58 -9.51 -15.01
C SER A 240 25.78 -9.76 -16.30
N CYS A 241 25.08 -8.76 -16.82
CA CYS A 241 24.45 -8.88 -18.13
C CYS A 241 25.45 -8.51 -19.24
N SER A 242 25.52 -9.32 -20.30
CA SER A 242 26.31 -9.03 -21.52
C SER A 242 25.66 -7.98 -22.42
N HIS A 243 24.41 -7.60 -22.14
CA HIS A 243 23.63 -6.62 -22.92
C HIS A 243 22.99 -5.57 -22.00
N ALA A 244 22.75 -4.37 -22.55
CA ALA A 244 22.05 -3.31 -21.86
C ALA A 244 20.59 -3.72 -21.61
N VAL A 245 20.27 -4.04 -20.35
CA VAL A 245 18.93 -4.43 -19.89
C VAL A 245 18.00 -3.21 -19.99
N SER A 246 16.86 -3.39 -20.64
CA SER A 246 15.85 -2.33 -20.76
C SER A 246 15.13 -2.09 -19.42
N GLU A 247 14.64 -0.87 -19.16
CA GLU A 247 13.83 -0.58 -17.96
C GLU A 247 12.55 -1.44 -17.89
N THR A 248 12.14 -2.03 -19.01
CA THR A 248 10.96 -2.89 -19.13
C THR A 248 11.17 -4.31 -18.63
N GLU A 249 12.42 -4.74 -18.45
CA GLU A 249 12.76 -6.11 -18.04
C GLU A 249 13.02 -6.24 -16.53
N ALA A 250 13.06 -5.16 -15.77
CA ALA A 250 13.36 -5.18 -14.34
C ALA A 250 12.49 -4.21 -13.54
N THR A 251 11.92 -4.69 -12.44
CA THR A 251 11.24 -3.85 -11.44
C THR A 251 11.86 -4.03 -10.07
N ILE A 252 11.98 -2.93 -9.32
CA ILE A 252 12.63 -2.90 -8.01
C ILE A 252 11.73 -2.21 -7.02
N PHE A 253 11.46 -2.88 -5.93
CA PHE A 253 10.58 -2.41 -4.87
C PHE A 253 11.32 -2.33 -3.54
N LEU A 254 10.94 -1.34 -2.75
CA LEU A 254 11.37 -1.19 -1.37
C LEU A 254 10.23 -1.61 -0.46
N ILE A 255 10.54 -2.45 0.53
CA ILE A 255 9.60 -2.86 1.57
C ILE A 255 10.15 -2.35 2.89
N VAL A 256 9.44 -1.39 3.50
CA VAL A 256 9.70 -0.92 4.85
C VAL A 256 8.39 -0.95 5.61
N ASP A 257 8.30 -1.73 6.68
CA ASP A 257 7.16 -1.72 7.58
C ASP A 257 7.65 -1.58 9.03
N PRO A 258 7.83 -0.33 9.52
CA PRO A 258 8.33 -0.09 10.86
C PRO A 258 7.48 -0.71 11.97
N ALA A 259 6.21 -1.04 11.68
CA ALA A 259 5.33 -1.69 12.66
C ALA A 259 5.62 -3.19 12.82
N MET A 260 6.22 -3.82 11.80
CA MET A 260 6.54 -5.25 11.81
C MET A 260 8.03 -5.54 12.00
N SER A 261 8.91 -4.75 11.39
CA SER A 261 10.36 -4.96 11.43
C SER A 261 11.12 -3.63 11.35
N PRO A 262 12.22 -3.46 12.09
CA PRO A 262 13.10 -2.31 11.93
C PRO A 262 13.94 -2.40 10.64
N HIS A 263 13.96 -3.56 9.98
CA HIS A 263 14.73 -3.84 8.78
C HIS A 263 13.89 -3.58 7.52
N PHE A 264 14.53 -3.02 6.50
CA PHE A 264 13.96 -2.94 5.16
C PHE A 264 14.42 -4.11 4.30
N HIS A 265 13.61 -4.40 3.27
CA HIS A 265 13.94 -5.32 2.21
C HIS A 265 13.90 -4.63 0.84
N VAL A 266 14.73 -5.08 -0.10
CA VAL A 266 14.65 -4.67 -1.50
C VAL A 266 14.34 -5.89 -2.35
N VAL A 267 13.24 -5.84 -3.09
CA VAL A 267 12.83 -6.93 -3.99
C VAL A 267 13.11 -6.49 -5.42
N HIS A 268 14.00 -7.20 -6.09
CA HIS A 268 14.37 -6.99 -7.49
C HIS A 268 13.82 -8.16 -8.30
N ILE A 269 12.87 -7.87 -9.18
CA ILE A 269 12.23 -8.85 -10.06
C ILE A 269 12.66 -8.54 -11.47
N TRP A 270 13.22 -9.53 -12.15
CA TRP A 270 13.67 -9.43 -13.53
C TRP A 270 12.98 -10.47 -14.41
N GLN A 271 12.75 -10.14 -15.67
CA GLN A 271 12.17 -11.05 -16.65
C GLN A 271 12.93 -11.01 -17.98
N ASN A 272 13.27 -12.18 -18.53
CA ASN A 272 14.02 -12.30 -19.80
C ASN A 272 13.15 -12.09 -21.04
N GLY A 273 12.74 -10.86 -21.31
CA GLY A 273 11.80 -10.58 -22.40
C GLY A 273 10.39 -11.09 -22.11
N PHE A 274 9.48 -10.99 -23.08
CA PHE A 274 8.04 -11.02 -22.80
C PHE A 274 7.50 -12.34 -22.23
N MET A 275 8.11 -13.49 -22.55
CA MET A 275 7.72 -14.80 -21.97
C MET A 275 8.92 -15.56 -21.41
N GLY A 276 9.98 -14.83 -21.05
CA GLY A 276 11.19 -15.47 -20.56
C GLY A 276 11.14 -15.72 -19.06
N GLU A 277 12.25 -16.29 -18.60
CA GLU A 277 12.45 -16.67 -17.21
C GLU A 277 12.32 -15.47 -16.27
N ILE A 278 11.69 -15.73 -15.13
CA ILE A 278 11.56 -14.74 -14.06
C ILE A 278 12.59 -15.04 -12.98
N GLU A 279 13.26 -13.99 -12.56
CA GLU A 279 14.25 -14.06 -11.50
C GLU A 279 13.88 -13.07 -10.39
N VAL A 280 13.92 -13.54 -9.15
CA VAL A 280 13.64 -12.73 -7.97
C VAL A 280 14.86 -12.72 -7.07
N ARG A 281 15.38 -11.53 -6.82
CA ARG A 281 16.43 -11.27 -5.83
C ARG A 281 15.88 -10.43 -4.71
N THR A 282 16.18 -10.82 -3.48
CA THR A 282 15.75 -10.08 -2.29
C THR A 282 16.97 -9.70 -1.46
N TYR A 283 17.05 -8.45 -1.01
CA TYR A 283 18.06 -7.97 -0.08
C TYR A 283 17.41 -7.78 1.27
N SER A 284 18.03 -8.31 2.33
CA SER A 284 17.67 -7.96 3.70
C SER A 284 18.72 -7.05 4.31
N SER A 285 18.26 -5.96 4.90
CA SER A 285 19.14 -5.06 5.65
C SER A 285 19.54 -5.58 7.03
N GLU A 286 18.93 -6.68 7.49
CA GLU A 286 19.35 -7.41 8.70
C GLU A 286 20.62 -8.21 8.43
N THR A 287 20.64 -8.97 7.33
CA THR A 287 21.78 -9.83 6.97
C THR A 287 22.82 -9.09 6.14
N GLY A 288 22.42 -8.03 5.44
CA GLY A 288 23.27 -7.30 4.50
C GLY A 288 23.56 -8.06 3.21
N VAL A 289 22.81 -9.13 2.91
CA VAL A 289 23.08 -10.05 1.78
C VAL A 289 21.89 -10.13 0.84
N TRP A 290 22.18 -10.36 -0.45
CA TRP A 290 21.19 -10.69 -1.47
C TRP A 290 20.93 -12.20 -1.51
N THR A 291 19.68 -12.60 -1.44
CA THR A 291 19.20 -13.94 -1.76
C THR A 291 18.65 -13.98 -3.19
N HIS A 292 18.83 -15.12 -3.85
CA HIS A 292 18.51 -15.31 -5.26
C HIS A 292 17.59 -16.52 -5.42
N ARG A 293 16.54 -16.36 -6.23
CA ARG A 293 15.69 -17.44 -6.75
C ARG A 293 15.55 -17.25 -8.26
N SER A 294 15.90 -18.26 -9.04
CA SER A 294 15.76 -18.27 -10.51
C SER A 294 15.03 -19.52 -10.99
N ASP A 295 14.48 -19.46 -12.20
CA ASP A 295 13.84 -20.62 -12.85
C ASP A 295 14.77 -21.82 -13.03
N GLU A 296 16.09 -21.63 -13.09
CA GLU A 296 17.07 -22.73 -13.14
C GLU A 296 17.04 -23.58 -11.86
N ASP A 297 16.73 -22.97 -10.71
CA ASP A 297 16.54 -23.62 -9.42
C ASP A 297 15.06 -23.99 -9.20
N ARG A 298 14.40 -24.64 -10.19
CA ARG A 298 12.96 -25.02 -10.13
C ARG A 298 12.53 -25.66 -8.82
N GLN A 299 13.41 -26.42 -8.17
CA GLN A 299 13.15 -27.02 -6.85
C GLN A 299 12.81 -25.97 -5.79
N GLN A 300 13.46 -24.80 -5.79
CA GLN A 300 13.19 -23.72 -4.83
C GLN A 300 11.82 -23.07 -5.00
N TRP A 301 11.25 -23.08 -6.21
CA TRP A 301 9.89 -22.58 -6.47
C TRP A 301 8.81 -23.63 -6.20
N GLN A 302 9.17 -24.91 -6.28
CA GLN A 302 8.29 -26.05 -6.02
C GLN A 302 8.16 -26.39 -4.52
N GLU A 303 9.00 -25.82 -3.66
CA GLU A 303 8.99 -26.03 -2.20
C GLU A 303 7.84 -25.32 -1.44
N GLY A 304 6.81 -24.84 -2.15
CA GLY A 304 5.62 -24.21 -1.58
C GLY A 304 5.63 -22.68 -1.64
N GLY A 305 4.60 -22.06 -1.07
CA GLY A 305 4.51 -20.59 -1.02
C GLY A 305 3.94 -19.93 -2.29
N GLY A 306 3.27 -20.65 -3.19
CA GLY A 306 2.43 -20.08 -4.25
C GLY A 306 3.15 -19.54 -5.50
N TRP A 307 4.48 -19.62 -5.56
CA TRP A 307 5.26 -19.25 -6.75
C TRP A 307 5.05 -20.16 -7.95
N GLU A 308 4.69 -21.42 -7.72
CA GLU A 308 4.37 -22.37 -8.79
C GLU A 308 3.24 -21.83 -9.69
N GLU A 309 2.17 -21.29 -9.11
CA GLU A 309 1.05 -20.70 -9.86
C GLU A 309 1.52 -19.52 -10.70
N TRP A 310 2.44 -18.71 -10.18
CA TRP A 310 2.93 -17.52 -10.86
C TRP A 310 3.88 -17.85 -12.02
N VAL A 311 4.92 -18.64 -11.76
CA VAL A 311 5.93 -19.02 -12.75
C VAL A 311 5.33 -19.92 -13.84
N ASN A 312 4.58 -20.98 -13.45
CA ASN A 312 3.96 -21.87 -14.43
C ASN A 312 2.76 -21.20 -15.12
N GLY A 313 2.12 -20.21 -14.47
CA GLY A 313 1.05 -19.37 -15.02
C GLY A 313 1.46 -18.49 -16.20
N GLY A 314 2.76 -18.45 -16.52
CA GLY A 314 3.29 -17.55 -17.54
C GLY A 314 3.05 -16.10 -17.14
N ALA A 315 3.38 -15.76 -15.90
CA ALA A 315 3.33 -14.40 -15.41
C ALA A 315 4.21 -13.48 -16.28
N MET A 316 3.70 -12.28 -16.54
CA MET A 316 4.44 -11.24 -17.24
C MET A 316 4.44 -9.97 -16.39
N ILE A 317 5.65 -9.45 -16.16
CA ILE A 317 5.83 -8.17 -15.50
C ILE A 317 5.39 -7.11 -16.49
N VAL A 318 4.23 -6.54 -16.24
CA VAL A 318 3.78 -5.35 -16.96
C VAL A 318 4.54 -4.19 -16.33
N ARG A 319 5.06 -3.24 -17.15
CA ARG A 319 5.77 -2.04 -16.67
C ARG A 319 5.10 -1.55 -15.39
N PRO A 320 5.84 -1.21 -14.33
CA PRO A 320 5.21 -0.78 -13.09
C PRO A 320 4.35 0.44 -13.40
N MET A 321 3.05 0.18 -13.46
CA MET A 321 2.02 1.18 -13.43
C MET A 321 2.17 1.92 -12.10
N PRO A 322 1.68 3.17 -12.00
CA PRO A 322 1.50 3.78 -10.70
C PRO A 322 0.74 2.79 -9.80
N GLY A 323 1.32 2.41 -8.66
CA GLY A 323 0.66 1.53 -7.70
C GLY A 323 1.39 0.23 -7.45
N SER A 324 2.29 0.28 -6.47
CA SER A 324 2.49 -0.86 -5.59
C SER A 324 1.89 -0.52 -4.23
N ALA A 325 1.48 -1.53 -3.48
CA ALA A 325 0.92 -1.36 -2.15
C ALA A 325 1.59 -2.32 -1.17
N LEU A 326 2.05 -1.81 -0.04
CA LEU A 326 2.49 -2.64 1.07
C LEU A 326 1.33 -2.80 2.06
N LEU A 327 0.92 -4.05 2.31
CA LEU A 327 -0.13 -4.35 3.27
C LEU A 327 0.18 -5.70 3.95
N ASN A 328 0.20 -5.70 5.28
CA ASN A 328 0.52 -6.86 6.11
C ASN A 328 1.85 -7.52 5.68
N GLY A 329 2.88 -6.72 5.43
CA GLY A 329 4.19 -7.24 5.03
C GLY A 329 4.36 -7.74 3.61
N MET A 330 3.28 -7.83 2.85
CA MET A 330 3.33 -8.27 1.46
C MET A 330 3.26 -7.07 0.52
N LEU A 331 4.25 -6.99 -0.34
CA LEU A 331 4.29 -6.09 -1.48
C LEU A 331 3.28 -6.57 -2.52
N ARG A 332 2.42 -5.67 -2.98
CA ARG A 332 1.45 -5.94 -4.03
C ARG A 332 1.72 -5.09 -5.26
N PHE A 333 1.65 -5.72 -6.43
CA PHE A 333 1.83 -5.07 -7.74
C PHE A 333 1.05 -5.85 -8.81
N ILE A 334 0.74 -5.19 -9.92
CA ILE A 334 -0.02 -5.79 -11.02
C ILE A 334 0.92 -6.57 -11.93
N ILE A 335 0.48 -7.76 -12.35
CA ILE A 335 1.11 -8.58 -13.38
C ILE A 335 0.05 -9.07 -14.36
N PHE A 336 0.47 -9.53 -15.53
CA PHE A 336 -0.41 -10.22 -16.46
C PHE A 336 -0.21 -11.73 -16.33
N ASP A 337 -1.31 -12.47 -16.21
CA ASP A 337 -1.33 -13.93 -16.14
C ASP A 337 -1.76 -14.46 -17.51
N SER A 338 -0.84 -15.12 -18.22
CA SER A 338 -1.10 -15.59 -19.59
C SER A 338 -2.07 -16.76 -19.65
N GLN A 339 -2.14 -17.61 -18.61
CA GLN A 339 -3.10 -18.71 -18.56
C GLN A 339 -4.52 -18.20 -18.36
N LYS A 340 -4.70 -17.23 -17.46
CA LYS A 340 -6.00 -16.56 -17.24
C LYS A 340 -6.32 -15.58 -18.37
N ASN A 341 -5.31 -15.16 -19.14
CA ASN A 341 -5.39 -14.12 -20.15
C ASN A 341 -6.00 -12.82 -19.56
N ASP A 342 -5.56 -12.48 -18.35
CA ASP A 342 -6.07 -11.35 -17.58
C ASP A 342 -4.99 -10.78 -16.63
N TYR A 343 -5.24 -9.59 -16.11
CA TYR A 343 -4.38 -8.97 -15.10
C TYR A 343 -4.76 -9.46 -13.71
N VAL A 344 -3.75 -9.69 -12.89
CA VAL A 344 -3.90 -10.08 -11.48
C VAL A 344 -2.97 -9.26 -10.61
N ILE A 345 -3.24 -9.24 -9.31
CA ILE A 345 -2.34 -8.60 -8.33
C ILE A 345 -1.48 -9.70 -7.73
N ALA A 346 -0.17 -9.64 -7.96
CA ALA A 346 0.79 -10.44 -7.22
C ALA A 346 1.01 -9.84 -5.83
N ALA A 347 1.03 -10.68 -4.81
CA ALA A 347 1.41 -10.35 -3.43
C ALA A 347 2.66 -11.15 -3.07
N VAL A 348 3.78 -10.48 -2.80
CA VAL A 348 5.10 -11.09 -2.53
C VAL A 348 5.64 -10.60 -1.19
N ASP A 349 6.18 -11.50 -0.37
CA ASP A 349 6.85 -11.11 0.88
C ASP A 349 8.26 -10.52 0.66
N GLY A 350 8.80 -9.86 1.69
CA GLY A 350 10.13 -9.22 1.61
C GLY A 350 11.31 -10.19 1.48
N GLU A 351 11.12 -11.46 1.81
CA GLU A 351 12.14 -12.49 1.66
C GLU A 351 12.08 -13.18 0.28
N GLY A 352 11.00 -12.95 -0.47
CA GLY A 352 10.68 -13.63 -1.72
C GLY A 352 10.32 -15.11 -1.51
N LYS A 353 9.83 -15.49 -0.33
CA LYS A 353 9.50 -16.90 0.00
C LYS A 353 8.07 -17.27 -0.36
N SER A 354 7.14 -16.34 -0.20
CA SER A 354 5.74 -16.51 -0.52
C SER A 354 5.29 -15.51 -1.58
N CYS A 355 4.46 -16.03 -2.49
CA CYS A 355 3.75 -15.32 -3.54
C CYS A 355 2.30 -15.79 -3.55
N ARG A 356 1.38 -14.86 -3.81
CA ARG A 356 -0.04 -15.16 -4.04
C ARG A 356 -0.57 -14.28 -5.16
N SER A 357 -1.33 -14.90 -6.06
CA SER A 357 -2.13 -14.18 -7.06
C SER A 357 -3.50 -13.83 -6.49
N ILE A 358 -3.94 -12.59 -6.70
CA ILE A 358 -5.26 -12.09 -6.31
C ILE A 358 -5.98 -11.64 -7.58
N CYS A 359 -7.17 -12.17 -7.82
CA CYS A 359 -7.98 -11.78 -8.97
C CYS A 359 -8.43 -10.31 -8.86
N LEU A 360 -8.47 -9.59 -9.98
CA LEU A 360 -9.05 -8.25 -10.03
C LEU A 360 -10.59 -8.31 -9.94
N PRO A 361 -11.27 -7.21 -9.55
CA PRO A 361 -12.74 -7.16 -9.55
C PRO A 361 -13.32 -7.51 -10.93
N GLY A 362 -14.32 -8.39 -11.02
CA GLY A 362 -14.82 -8.89 -12.31
C GLY A 362 -15.35 -7.82 -13.30
N ASN A 363 -15.73 -6.64 -12.80
CA ASN A 363 -16.18 -5.51 -13.64
C ASN A 363 -15.07 -4.50 -13.96
N CYS A 364 -13.79 -4.80 -13.68
CA CYS A 364 -12.66 -3.88 -13.81
C CYS A 364 -12.15 -3.68 -15.26
N GLY A 365 -12.99 -3.72 -16.29
CA GLY A 365 -12.57 -3.34 -17.66
C GLY A 365 -11.31 -4.03 -18.22
N ARG A 366 -10.92 -5.20 -17.70
CA ARG A 366 -9.64 -5.92 -17.95
C ARG A 366 -8.36 -5.19 -17.52
N PHE A 367 -8.42 -4.08 -16.79
CA PHE A 367 -7.20 -3.38 -16.36
C PHE A 367 -7.41 -2.47 -15.15
N ALA A 368 -6.45 -2.51 -14.21
CA ALA A 368 -6.39 -1.60 -13.06
C ALA A 368 -5.43 -0.43 -13.35
N LEU A 369 -5.91 0.80 -13.15
CA LEU A 369 -5.12 2.02 -13.31
C LEU A 369 -4.14 2.24 -12.16
N LEU A 370 -4.56 1.88 -10.94
CA LEU A 370 -3.82 2.08 -9.71
C LEU A 370 -4.25 1.02 -8.68
N ILE A 371 -3.28 0.45 -7.98
CA ILE A 371 -3.53 -0.19 -6.68
C ILE A 371 -2.85 0.60 -5.57
N GLY A 372 -3.47 0.61 -4.39
CA GLY A 372 -2.94 1.34 -3.25
C GLY A 372 -3.54 0.87 -1.95
N GLN A 373 -2.87 1.19 -0.85
CA GLN A 373 -3.43 0.99 0.48
C GLN A 373 -4.19 2.26 0.89
N SER A 374 -5.39 2.07 1.42
CA SER A 374 -6.11 3.12 2.14
C SER A 374 -6.87 2.52 3.31
N GLN A 375 -6.76 3.14 4.48
CA GLN A 375 -7.46 2.79 5.71
C GLN A 375 -7.27 1.32 6.12
N GLY A 376 -6.06 0.79 5.93
CA GLY A 376 -5.73 -0.60 6.26
C GLY A 376 -6.22 -1.65 5.25
N ARG A 377 -6.76 -1.23 4.09
CA ARG A 377 -7.30 -2.14 3.07
C ARG A 377 -6.72 -1.86 1.69
N LEU A 378 -6.65 -2.90 0.89
CA LEU A 378 -6.24 -2.80 -0.51
C LEU A 378 -7.38 -2.19 -1.33
N HIS A 379 -7.03 -1.16 -2.09
CA HIS A 379 -7.93 -0.50 -3.03
C HIS A 379 -7.40 -0.68 -4.46
N CYS A 380 -8.32 -0.81 -5.39
CA CYS A 380 -8.06 -0.87 -6.82
C CYS A 380 -8.89 0.20 -7.52
N VAL A 381 -8.26 0.99 -8.38
CA VAL A 381 -8.93 1.97 -9.24
C VAL A 381 -8.92 1.43 -10.66
N SER A 382 -10.08 1.39 -11.30
CA SER A 382 -10.24 0.99 -12.69
C SER A 382 -11.05 2.03 -13.45
N GLU A 383 -10.99 1.99 -14.78
CA GLU A 383 -11.95 2.72 -15.60
C GLU A 383 -13.31 2.03 -15.57
N ASP A 384 -14.36 2.84 -15.60
CA ASP A 384 -15.72 2.37 -15.82
C ASP A 384 -15.92 2.20 -17.32
N VAL A 385 -16.08 0.95 -17.74
CA VAL A 385 -16.18 0.57 -19.15
C VAL A 385 -17.60 0.14 -19.46
N GLU A 386 -18.22 0.85 -20.42
CA GLU A 386 -19.48 0.46 -21.02
C GLU A 386 -19.21 -0.23 -22.36
N MET A 387 -19.85 -1.39 -22.56
CA MET A 387 -19.80 -2.13 -23.82
C MET A 387 -20.86 -1.57 -24.78
N GLU A 388 -20.46 -0.72 -25.73
CA GLU A 388 -21.34 -0.25 -26.81
C GLU A 388 -21.39 -1.27 -27.97
N GLY A 389 -22.39 -2.16 -27.93
CA GLY A 389 -22.78 -3.02 -29.06
C GLY A 389 -21.70 -3.99 -29.57
N SER A 390 -21.80 -4.40 -30.84
CA SER A 390 -20.88 -5.34 -31.51
C SER A 390 -19.53 -4.73 -31.91
N SER A 391 -19.20 -3.53 -31.42
CA SER A 391 -17.93 -2.87 -31.73
C SER A 391 -16.86 -3.21 -30.69
N ARG A 392 -15.59 -3.35 -31.12
CA ARG A 392 -14.45 -3.54 -30.20
C ARG A 392 -14.05 -2.26 -29.45
N LEU A 393 -14.79 -1.17 -29.59
CA LEU A 393 -14.51 0.09 -28.89
C LEU A 393 -15.19 0.08 -27.53
N GLN A 394 -14.38 -0.11 -26.49
CA GLN A 394 -14.80 0.09 -25.11
C GLN A 394 -14.93 1.59 -24.83
N ARG A 395 -16.14 2.04 -24.46
CA ARG A 395 -16.34 3.43 -24.08
C ARG A 395 -16.09 3.57 -22.59
N LYS A 396 -15.08 4.38 -22.24
CA LYS A 396 -14.71 4.69 -20.87
C LYS A 396 -15.52 5.91 -20.42
N SER A 397 -16.41 5.73 -19.44
CA SER A 397 -17.35 6.78 -18.99
C SER A 397 -16.99 7.36 -17.62
N GLY A 398 -16.07 6.75 -16.89
CA GLY A 398 -15.68 7.20 -15.55
C GLY A 398 -14.62 6.34 -14.88
N LEU A 399 -14.57 6.43 -13.54
CA LEU A 399 -13.69 5.66 -12.67
C LEU A 399 -14.51 4.89 -11.63
N CYS A 400 -14.03 3.69 -11.31
CA CYS A 400 -14.52 2.84 -10.24
C CYS A 400 -13.41 2.60 -9.21
N VAL A 401 -13.76 2.71 -7.92
CA VAL A 401 -12.87 2.39 -6.80
C VAL A 401 -13.41 1.18 -6.07
N TRP A 402 -12.61 0.13 -6.02
CA TRP A 402 -12.92 -1.15 -5.42
C TRP A 402 -12.10 -1.35 -4.15
N VAL A 403 -12.66 -2.06 -3.19
CA VAL A 403 -12.00 -2.44 -1.93
C VAL A 403 -12.02 -3.95 -1.80
N LEU A 404 -10.87 -4.53 -1.49
CA LEU A 404 -10.78 -5.94 -1.12
C LEU A 404 -11.29 -6.09 0.32
N GLU A 405 -12.46 -6.69 0.50
CA GLU A 405 -13.06 -6.90 1.82
C GLU A 405 -12.56 -8.19 2.48
N ASP A 406 -12.60 -9.28 1.74
CA ASP A 406 -12.11 -10.58 2.20
C ASP A 406 -10.86 -10.94 1.40
N TYR A 407 -9.75 -11.02 2.13
CA TYR A 407 -8.46 -11.36 1.55
C TYR A 407 -8.37 -12.83 1.16
N ASP A 408 -9.11 -13.74 1.80
CA ASP A 408 -8.98 -15.17 1.57
C ASP A 408 -9.81 -15.65 0.38
N THR A 409 -10.91 -14.96 0.09
CA THR A 409 -11.83 -15.28 -1.02
C THR A 409 -11.69 -14.37 -2.23
N ASP A 410 -10.75 -13.41 -2.19
CA ASP A 410 -10.57 -12.38 -3.22
C ASP A 410 -11.85 -11.54 -3.47
N GLU A 411 -12.66 -11.30 -2.43
CA GLU A 411 -13.92 -10.58 -2.57
C GLU A 411 -13.73 -9.06 -2.64
N TRP A 412 -14.06 -8.51 -3.80
CA TRP A 412 -14.03 -7.07 -4.07
C TRP A 412 -15.42 -6.44 -3.98
N VAL A 413 -15.51 -5.31 -3.30
CA VAL A 413 -16.71 -4.49 -3.21
C VAL A 413 -16.50 -3.13 -3.88
N LEU A 414 -17.45 -2.70 -4.71
CA LEU A 414 -17.44 -1.36 -5.29
C LEU A 414 -17.71 -0.34 -4.19
N LYS A 415 -16.74 0.54 -3.94
CA LYS A 415 -16.85 1.60 -2.94
C LYS A 415 -17.35 2.90 -3.54
N HIS A 416 -16.80 3.28 -4.69
CA HIS A 416 -17.12 4.55 -5.32
C HIS A 416 -17.14 4.43 -6.83
N LYS A 417 -18.00 5.21 -7.47
CA LYS A 417 -18.09 5.35 -8.92
C LYS A 417 -18.35 6.81 -9.26
N VAL A 418 -17.59 7.34 -10.21
CA VAL A 418 -17.67 8.75 -10.63
C VAL A 418 -17.45 8.84 -12.14
N SER A 419 -18.25 9.66 -12.82
CA SER A 419 -18.15 9.83 -14.27
C SER A 419 -17.05 10.82 -14.66
N PHE A 420 -16.52 10.71 -15.89
CA PHE A 420 -15.62 11.72 -16.45
C PHE A 420 -16.32 13.06 -16.70
N LEU A 421 -17.65 13.06 -16.81
CA LEU A 421 -18.40 14.31 -16.91
C LEU A 421 -18.34 15.07 -15.58
N GLU A 422 -18.47 14.37 -14.46
CA GLU A 422 -18.33 14.94 -13.12
C GLU A 422 -16.86 15.31 -12.81
N LEU A 423 -15.89 14.47 -13.17
CA LEU A 423 -14.47 14.73 -12.90
C LEU A 423 -13.86 15.81 -13.81
N PHE A 424 -14.14 15.74 -15.11
CA PHE A 424 -13.38 16.48 -16.13
C PHE A 424 -14.27 17.32 -17.05
N GLY A 425 -15.59 17.26 -16.91
CA GLY A 425 -16.52 17.90 -17.85
C GLY A 425 -16.49 17.28 -19.24
N LYS A 426 -15.96 16.05 -19.37
CA LYS A 426 -15.76 15.34 -20.65
C LYS A 426 -16.56 14.05 -20.68
N ARG A 427 -17.01 13.65 -21.87
CA ARG A 427 -17.78 12.40 -22.06
C ARG A 427 -16.92 11.13 -22.07
N CYS A 428 -15.64 11.27 -22.40
CA CYS A 428 -14.66 10.20 -22.35
C CYS A 428 -13.29 10.82 -22.06
N CYS A 429 -12.45 10.06 -21.37
CA CYS A 429 -11.05 10.38 -21.16
C CYS A 429 -10.22 9.11 -21.30
N THR A 430 -8.96 9.26 -21.69
CA THR A 430 -8.03 8.13 -21.81
C THR A 430 -6.86 8.30 -20.83
N ASP A 431 -6.70 7.33 -19.93
CA ASP A 431 -5.51 7.22 -19.06
C ASP A 431 -4.21 7.17 -19.88
N GLY A 432 -3.12 7.74 -19.37
CA GLY A 432 -1.83 7.86 -20.07
C GLY A 432 -1.73 9.03 -21.05
N TYR A 433 -2.87 9.54 -21.53
CA TYR A 433 -2.92 10.63 -22.52
C TYR A 433 -3.54 11.91 -21.97
N GLU A 434 -4.72 11.82 -21.37
CA GLU A 434 -5.45 13.00 -20.88
C GLU A 434 -5.33 13.18 -19.37
N TYR A 435 -5.17 12.09 -18.64
CA TYR A 435 -4.95 12.09 -17.20
C TYR A 435 -4.15 10.86 -16.79
N ASN A 436 -3.55 10.90 -15.60
CA ASN A 436 -3.09 9.69 -14.89
C ASN A 436 -3.60 9.73 -13.44
N VAL A 437 -4.03 8.58 -12.92
CA VAL A 437 -4.26 8.41 -11.48
C VAL A 437 -2.90 8.25 -10.78
N LEU A 438 -2.64 9.06 -9.76
CA LEU A 438 -1.33 9.10 -9.10
C LEU A 438 -1.30 8.32 -7.79
N ALA A 439 -2.32 8.49 -6.94
CA ALA A 439 -2.37 7.88 -5.64
C ALA A 439 -3.78 7.89 -5.06
N ILE A 440 -4.05 6.94 -4.16
CA ILE A 440 -5.13 7.01 -3.19
C ILE A 440 -4.56 7.50 -1.85
N HIS A 441 -5.30 8.35 -1.14
CA HIS A 441 -4.85 8.85 0.15
C HIS A 441 -4.84 7.70 1.18
N PRO A 442 -3.76 7.50 1.96
CA PRO A 442 -3.63 6.36 2.88
C PRO A 442 -4.67 6.38 4.00
N ASP A 443 -5.12 7.56 4.45
CA ASP A 443 -6.06 7.68 5.59
C ASP A 443 -7.46 8.24 5.27
N ARG A 444 -7.70 8.68 4.03
CA ARG A 444 -8.91 9.41 3.63
C ARG A 444 -9.44 8.87 2.33
N ASP A 445 -10.73 9.08 2.11
CA ASP A 445 -11.39 8.70 0.87
C ASP A 445 -11.14 9.75 -0.22
N MET A 446 -9.89 9.85 -0.64
CA MET A 446 -9.43 10.81 -1.64
C MET A 446 -8.54 10.17 -2.71
N LEU A 447 -8.69 10.63 -3.95
CA LEU A 447 -7.84 10.29 -5.09
C LEU A 447 -7.05 11.50 -5.56
N PHE A 448 -5.87 11.25 -6.14
CA PHE A 448 -5.04 12.28 -6.74
C PHE A 448 -4.76 11.95 -8.20
N PHE A 449 -4.80 12.96 -9.05
CA PHE A 449 -4.58 12.84 -10.48
C PHE A 449 -3.69 13.95 -11.01
N VAL A 450 -3.03 13.67 -12.12
CA VAL A 450 -2.52 14.71 -13.02
C VAL A 450 -3.43 14.78 -14.24
N GLN A 451 -3.87 15.98 -14.59
CA GLN A 451 -4.59 16.28 -15.82
C GLN A 451 -3.59 16.81 -16.85
N HIS A 452 -3.38 16.11 -17.95
CA HIS A 452 -2.43 16.48 -18.99
C HIS A 452 -2.93 17.64 -19.85
N PHE A 453 -4.24 17.69 -20.13
CA PHE A 453 -4.83 18.70 -21.02
C PHE A 453 -4.77 20.14 -20.49
N ASN A 454 -4.56 20.33 -19.18
CA ASN A 454 -4.43 21.65 -18.56
C ASN A 454 -3.24 21.74 -17.58
N ASN A 455 -2.40 20.71 -17.53
CA ASN A 455 -1.26 20.57 -16.62
C ASN A 455 -1.61 20.88 -15.16
N LYS A 456 -2.66 20.25 -14.61
CA LYS A 456 -3.05 20.44 -13.20
C LYS A 456 -2.92 19.16 -12.39
N LEU A 457 -2.43 19.29 -11.17
CA LEU A 457 -2.63 18.30 -10.11
C LEU A 457 -3.92 18.59 -9.37
N VAL A 458 -4.76 17.57 -9.29
CA VAL A 458 -6.08 17.65 -8.70
C VAL A 458 -6.26 16.56 -7.65
N SER A 459 -6.96 16.90 -6.58
CA SER A 459 -7.45 15.96 -5.58
C SER A 459 -8.97 15.84 -5.70
N TYR A 460 -9.49 14.63 -5.63
CA TYR A 460 -10.93 14.36 -5.59
C TYR A 460 -11.28 13.74 -4.26
N ASP A 461 -12.21 14.34 -3.53
CA ASP A 461 -12.77 13.81 -2.30
C ASP A 461 -14.01 12.97 -2.65
N MET A 462 -13.98 11.68 -2.31
CA MET A 462 -15.06 10.74 -2.63
C MET A 462 -16.29 10.93 -1.73
N ASP A 463 -16.11 11.47 -0.52
CA ASP A 463 -17.20 11.71 0.43
C ASP A 463 -18.00 12.96 0.03
N SER A 464 -17.31 14.08 -0.26
CA SER A 464 -17.96 15.32 -0.71
C SER A 464 -18.26 15.36 -2.20
N LYS A 465 -17.61 14.48 -2.99
CA LYS A 465 -17.61 14.46 -4.46
C LYS A 465 -17.06 15.74 -5.08
N GLU A 466 -16.17 16.43 -4.38
CA GLU A 466 -15.56 17.66 -4.86
C GLU A 466 -14.18 17.42 -5.46
N LEU A 467 -13.90 18.12 -6.56
CA LEU A 467 -12.59 18.15 -7.20
C LEU A 467 -11.90 19.48 -6.90
N HIS A 468 -10.65 19.41 -6.44
CA HIS A 468 -9.86 20.59 -6.11
C HIS A 468 -8.50 20.54 -6.82
N ALA A 469 -8.26 21.50 -7.72
CA ALA A 469 -6.94 21.72 -8.30
C ALA A 469 -6.05 22.46 -7.30
N PHE A 470 -4.88 21.90 -6.99
CA PHE A 470 -4.00 22.47 -5.97
C PHE A 470 -2.60 22.84 -6.47
N HIS A 471 -2.19 22.39 -7.65
CA HIS A 471 -0.88 22.74 -8.21
C HIS A 471 -0.86 22.65 -9.74
N THR A 472 -0.03 23.47 -10.38
CA THR A 472 0.24 23.42 -11.82
C THR A 472 1.69 22.99 -12.02
N PRO A 473 1.97 21.68 -12.23
CA PRO A 473 3.33 21.20 -12.42
C PRO A 473 3.95 21.79 -13.70
N ARG A 474 5.28 21.90 -13.68
CA ARG A 474 6.08 22.32 -14.85
C ARG A 474 5.90 21.37 -16.04
N SER A 475 5.80 20.08 -15.77
CA SER A 475 5.52 19.02 -16.74
C SER A 475 4.48 18.08 -16.15
N SER A 476 3.41 17.79 -16.89
CA SER A 476 2.41 16.81 -16.47
C SER A 476 2.85 15.37 -16.72
N HIS A 477 3.90 15.15 -17.50
CA HIS A 477 4.49 13.84 -17.78
C HIS A 477 5.64 13.47 -16.82
N GLY A 478 5.87 14.28 -15.79
CA GLY A 478 6.82 13.94 -14.72
C GLY A 478 6.35 12.75 -13.89
N LEU A 479 7.27 12.15 -13.13
CA LEU A 479 6.95 11.12 -12.15
C LEU A 479 6.54 11.77 -10.84
N PHE A 480 5.34 11.46 -10.35
CA PHE A 480 4.81 11.96 -9.07
C PHE A 480 4.76 10.82 -8.06
N THR A 481 5.63 10.86 -7.06
CA THR A 481 5.70 9.82 -6.01
C THR A 481 5.04 10.34 -4.73
N PRO A 482 3.96 9.72 -4.23
CA PRO A 482 3.34 10.12 -2.96
C PRO A 482 4.31 9.93 -1.79
N TYR A 483 4.33 10.90 -0.86
CA TYR A 483 5.28 10.90 0.26
C TYR A 483 4.60 11.13 1.61
N VAL A 484 4.83 10.17 2.51
CA VAL A 484 4.41 10.16 3.92
C VAL A 484 5.70 10.18 4.75
N PRO A 485 6.06 11.25 5.47
CA PRO A 485 7.33 11.30 6.20
C PRO A 485 7.37 10.26 7.33
N CYS A 486 8.55 9.69 7.59
CA CYS A 486 8.79 8.81 8.74
C CYS A 486 9.87 9.43 9.63
N TYR A 487 9.50 9.87 10.83
CA TYR A 487 10.44 10.51 11.77
C TYR A 487 11.06 9.54 12.79
N LEU A 488 10.81 8.23 12.63
CA LEU A 488 11.47 7.20 13.42
C LEU A 488 12.90 7.04 12.94
N ASP A 489 13.86 7.21 13.85
CA ASP A 489 15.25 6.91 13.58
C ASP A 489 15.41 5.41 13.30
N SER A 490 16.16 5.08 12.25
CA SER A 490 16.48 3.71 11.89
C SER A 490 17.94 3.42 12.24
N SER A 491 18.19 2.37 13.01
CA SER A 491 19.56 1.88 13.28
C SER A 491 20.24 1.31 12.04
N VAL A 492 19.44 0.89 11.05
CA VAL A 492 19.90 0.24 9.83
C VAL A 492 20.39 1.26 8.79
N LEU A 493 19.87 2.50 8.84
CA LEU A 493 20.35 3.61 8.03
C LEU A 493 21.57 4.28 8.70
N ALA A 494 22.72 3.61 8.59
CA ALA A 494 23.93 3.91 9.34
C ALA A 494 24.52 5.32 9.11
N ASN A 495 24.28 5.93 7.95
CA ASN A 495 24.88 7.23 7.59
C ASN A 495 23.89 8.38 7.78
N LYS A 496 24.38 9.55 8.19
CA LYS A 496 23.61 10.81 8.24
C LYS A 496 24.11 11.82 7.20
N TYR A 497 23.27 12.77 6.81
CA TYR A 497 23.64 13.87 5.91
C TYR A 497 23.01 15.22 6.28
#